data_AF-V5GT43-F1
#
_entry.id   AF-V5GT43-F1
#
_cell.length_a   1.000
_cell.length_b   1.000
_cell.length_c   1.000
_cell.angle_alpha   90.00
_cell.angle_beta   90.00
_cell.angle_gamma   90.00
#
_symmetry.space_group_name_H-M   'P 1'
#
loop_
_entity.id
_entity.type
_entity.pdbx_description
1 polymer ?
#
loop_
_entity_poly.entity_id
_entity_poly.type
_entity_poly.pdbx_seq_one_letter_code
_entity_poly.pdbx_strand_id
1 'polypeptide(L)'
;MAALCIHAYHNVSVIDKACQWNIPKQAGGADHKALKDIFPPKKADFCAVKRVATAEEIKNFQVNLYGNIVGFSWLLQPEPQSEAFIIPDIDCIIYSVAFIEAEDKALFVCNRLAITEEVRNSITQSTIGQSKNPNWLVARKYRLTAIHFGEVLAACKRDRYPPSLFKNLLGDYDVTGVQAVQWGLQHEELGLDAFTLAMGLQVVPTGLWMDMCGFLGASPDGLVGDNAIIEVKCPFKYRNMSLSSALCEDHTYIIYKDENNETQINKNHIYNPRAAVHYQKRAMLSGNLDTRGSGNNRNI
;
A
#
# COMPACT_ATOMS: atom_id res chain seq x y z
N MET A 1 15.55 -26.12 -3.93
CA MET A 1 16.62 -25.10 -3.79
C MET A 1 17.28 -24.74 -5.11
N ALA A 2 18.46 -25.24 -5.49
CA ALA A 2 19.26 -24.64 -6.59
C ALA A 2 18.49 -24.34 -7.91
N ALA A 3 17.62 -25.24 -8.39
CA ALA A 3 16.80 -24.98 -9.58
C ALA A 3 15.78 -23.83 -9.40
N LEU A 4 15.23 -23.66 -8.19
CA LEU A 4 14.35 -22.56 -7.82
C LEU A 4 15.11 -21.22 -7.77
N CYS A 5 16.35 -21.23 -7.24
CA CYS A 5 17.22 -20.06 -7.21
C CYS A 5 17.64 -19.61 -8.62
N ILE A 6 17.93 -20.56 -9.51
CA ILE A 6 18.22 -20.30 -10.93
C ILE A 6 16.96 -19.79 -11.65
N HIS A 7 15.79 -20.36 -11.39
CA HIS A 7 14.53 -19.87 -11.95
C HIS A 7 14.23 -18.43 -11.48
N ALA A 8 14.40 -18.13 -10.20
CA ALA A 8 14.26 -16.78 -9.66
C ALA A 8 15.25 -15.80 -10.32
N TYR A 9 16.53 -16.14 -10.41
CA TYR A 9 17.56 -15.32 -11.06
C TYR A 9 17.25 -14.97 -12.53
N HIS A 10 16.52 -15.84 -13.24
CA HIS A 10 16.15 -15.61 -14.65
C HIS A 10 14.75 -15.01 -14.87
N ASN A 11 13.85 -15.03 -13.87
CA ASN A 11 12.43 -14.68 -14.05
C ASN A 11 11.90 -13.67 -13.02
N VAL A 12 12.67 -13.31 -11.99
CA VAL A 12 12.27 -12.37 -10.92
C VAL A 12 13.17 -11.14 -10.94
N SER A 13 12.63 -10.06 -11.50
CA SER A 13 13.08 -8.67 -11.26
C SER A 13 12.76 -8.28 -9.81
N VAL A 14 13.39 -7.32 -9.12
CA VAL A 14 14.18 -6.14 -9.57
C VAL A 14 15.56 -6.11 -8.86
N ILE A 15 16.25 -5.04 -8.39
CA ILE A 15 15.98 -3.60 -8.18
C ILE A 15 17.26 -2.76 -8.37
N ASP A 16 17.09 -1.51 -8.81
CA ASP A 16 17.82 -0.30 -8.39
C ASP A 16 19.36 -0.29 -8.32
N LYS A 17 20.00 -0.80 -9.37
CA LYS A 17 20.90 0.08 -10.14
C LYS A 17 20.56 0.03 -11.61
N ALA A 18 20.47 1.20 -12.25
CA ALA A 18 20.40 1.32 -13.70
C ALA A 18 21.70 0.78 -14.31
N CYS A 19 21.72 -0.51 -14.64
CA CYS A 19 22.90 -1.21 -15.09
C CYS A 19 23.22 -0.78 -16.53
N GLN A 20 24.04 0.27 -16.68
CA GLN A 20 24.49 0.77 -17.97
C GLN A 20 25.45 -0.22 -18.63
N TRP A 21 24.88 -1.26 -19.25
CA TRP A 21 25.57 -2.11 -20.21
C TRP A 21 25.86 -1.30 -21.48
N ASN A 22 26.86 -0.42 -21.39
CA ASN A 22 27.57 0.09 -22.56
C ASN A 22 28.30 -1.10 -23.20
N ILE A 23 27.58 -1.88 -24.00
CA ILE A 23 28.12 -2.99 -24.79
C ILE A 23 29.24 -2.41 -25.65
N PRO A 24 30.52 -2.78 -25.42
CA PRO A 24 31.59 -2.39 -26.32
C PRO A 24 31.27 -3.03 -27.67
N LYS A 25 31.32 -2.26 -28.77
CA LYS A 25 31.16 -2.83 -30.12
C LYS A 25 32.29 -3.84 -30.37
N GLN A 26 32.01 -5.13 -30.12
CA GLN A 26 32.98 -6.19 -30.36
C GLN A 26 33.24 -6.29 -31.86
N ALA A 27 34.49 -6.01 -32.25
CA ALA A 27 34.94 -6.11 -33.61
C ALA A 27 35.27 -7.57 -33.95
N GLY A 28 34.37 -8.24 -34.68
CA GLY A 28 34.62 -9.52 -35.34
C GLY A 28 34.31 -10.78 -34.53
N GLY A 29 33.54 -11.68 -35.14
CA GLY A 29 33.62 -13.14 -34.93
C GLY A 29 33.53 -13.69 -33.51
N ALA A 30 32.39 -13.50 -32.83
CA ALA A 30 32.11 -14.23 -31.59
C ALA A 30 31.69 -15.69 -31.87
N ASP A 31 32.47 -16.66 -31.40
CA ASP A 31 32.14 -18.09 -31.48
C ASP A 31 30.98 -18.45 -30.52
N HIS A 32 29.84 -18.86 -31.08
CA HIS A 32 28.60 -19.09 -30.34
C HIS A 32 28.53 -20.51 -29.73
N LYS A 33 29.20 -20.70 -28.59
CA LYS A 33 29.08 -21.93 -27.78
C LYS A 33 27.64 -22.13 -27.31
N ALA A 34 27.08 -23.33 -27.49
CA ALA A 34 25.71 -23.60 -27.08
C ALA A 34 25.63 -23.89 -25.57
N LEU A 35 24.45 -23.65 -24.97
CA LEU A 35 24.23 -23.85 -23.53
C LEU A 35 24.60 -25.25 -23.04
N LYS A 36 24.41 -26.28 -23.88
CA LYS A 36 24.81 -27.69 -23.63
C LYS A 36 26.33 -27.89 -23.47
N ASP A 37 27.14 -27.03 -24.07
CA ASP A 37 28.60 -27.12 -24.07
C ASP A 37 29.20 -26.36 -22.87
N ILE A 38 28.44 -25.40 -22.32
CA ILE A 38 28.73 -24.66 -21.09
C ILE A 38 28.21 -25.45 -19.86
N PHE A 39 27.04 -26.08 -19.99
CA PHE A 39 26.38 -26.86 -18.97
C PHE A 39 26.11 -28.29 -19.48
N PRO A 40 27.10 -29.19 -19.44
CA PRO A 40 26.91 -30.58 -19.82
C PRO A 40 25.84 -31.26 -18.94
N PRO A 41 25.08 -32.24 -19.46
CA PRO A 41 24.08 -32.96 -18.69
C PRO A 41 24.72 -33.59 -17.45
N LYS A 42 24.06 -33.43 -16.30
CA LYS A 42 24.54 -33.96 -15.03
C LYS A 42 24.73 -35.47 -15.13
N LYS A 43 25.88 -35.96 -14.66
CA LYS A 43 26.12 -37.40 -14.44
C LYS A 43 25.01 -37.96 -13.55
N ALA A 44 24.56 -39.19 -13.80
CA ALA A 44 23.47 -39.81 -13.04
C ALA A 44 23.70 -39.76 -11.52
N ASP A 45 24.95 -39.94 -11.10
CA ASP A 45 25.38 -39.99 -9.69
C ASP A 45 25.67 -38.59 -9.09
N PHE A 46 25.32 -37.50 -9.78
CA PHE A 46 25.57 -36.14 -9.29
C PHE A 46 24.61 -35.74 -8.16
N CYS A 47 24.94 -36.16 -6.94
CA CYS A 47 24.39 -35.52 -5.74
C CYS A 47 25.15 -34.22 -5.45
N ALA A 48 24.45 -33.09 -5.44
CA ALA A 48 25.04 -31.77 -5.17
C ALA A 48 25.49 -31.59 -3.70
N VAL A 49 25.11 -32.49 -2.79
CA VAL A 49 25.41 -32.40 -1.36
C VAL A 49 25.89 -33.77 -0.87
N LYS A 50 27.11 -33.84 -0.30
CA LYS A 50 27.71 -35.12 0.13
C LYS A 50 27.07 -35.74 1.37
N ARG A 51 26.18 -35.01 2.05
CA ARG A 51 25.40 -35.44 3.22
C ARG A 51 24.12 -34.62 3.32
N VAL A 52 23.11 -35.14 3.99
CA VAL A 52 21.97 -34.33 4.47
C VAL A 52 22.39 -33.62 5.77
N ALA A 53 21.92 -32.40 5.98
CA ALA A 53 22.10 -31.68 7.25
C ALA A 53 21.04 -32.11 8.26
N THR A 54 21.43 -32.29 9.52
CA THR A 54 20.48 -32.62 10.59
C THR A 54 19.67 -31.38 11.02
N ALA A 55 18.51 -31.59 11.65
CA ALA A 55 17.65 -30.49 12.10
C ALA A 55 18.38 -29.51 13.03
N GLU A 56 19.23 -30.00 13.93
CA GLU A 56 19.99 -29.15 14.86
C GLU A 56 21.12 -28.39 14.15
N GLU A 57 21.72 -28.93 13.09
CA GLU A 57 22.66 -28.18 12.23
C GLU A 57 21.95 -27.07 11.44
N ILE A 58 20.76 -27.34 10.91
CA ILE A 58 19.94 -26.34 10.20
C ILE A 58 19.56 -25.20 11.16
N LYS A 59 19.11 -25.55 12.38
CA LYS A 59 18.78 -24.59 13.44
C LYS A 59 19.98 -23.76 13.89
N ASN A 60 21.15 -24.37 14.08
CA ASN A 60 22.38 -23.62 14.39
C ASN A 60 22.84 -22.75 13.22
N PHE A 61 22.64 -23.18 11.97
CA PHE A 61 22.91 -22.35 10.79
C PHE A 61 21.95 -21.14 10.69
N GLN A 62 20.66 -21.33 10.98
CA GLN A 62 19.68 -20.24 11.11
C GLN A 62 20.12 -19.26 12.21
N VAL A 63 20.47 -19.72 13.41
CA VAL A 63 20.94 -18.88 14.53
C VAL A 63 22.13 -18.02 14.12
N ASN A 64 23.15 -18.60 13.45
CA ASN A 64 24.32 -17.85 12.99
C ASN A 64 24.02 -16.82 11.89
N LEU A 65 22.93 -16.99 11.13
CA LEU A 65 22.53 -16.05 10.08
C LEU A 65 21.84 -14.78 10.62
N TYR A 66 21.22 -14.79 11.80
CA TYR A 66 20.62 -13.58 12.38
C TYR A 66 21.65 -12.46 12.63
N GLY A 67 22.93 -12.81 12.81
CA GLY A 67 24.01 -11.83 12.96
C GLY A 67 24.51 -11.19 11.66
N ASN A 68 24.13 -11.72 10.49
CA ASN A 68 24.61 -11.25 9.19
C ASN A 68 23.45 -11.10 8.19
N ILE A 69 22.94 -9.87 8.06
CA ILE A 69 21.81 -9.56 7.16
C ILE A 69 22.25 -9.66 5.69
N VAL A 70 22.06 -10.85 5.12
CA VAL A 70 22.10 -11.11 3.68
C VAL A 70 20.67 -11.20 3.13
N GLY A 71 20.42 -10.67 1.93
CA GLY A 71 19.06 -10.43 1.38
C GLY A 71 18.13 -11.64 1.17
N PHE A 72 18.54 -12.84 1.56
CA PHE A 72 17.75 -14.07 1.52
C PHE A 72 17.53 -14.71 2.91
N SER A 73 17.92 -14.04 4.01
CA SER A 73 17.70 -14.51 5.38
C SER A 73 16.21 -14.69 5.75
N TRP A 74 15.32 -13.98 5.04
CA TRP A 74 13.86 -14.14 5.15
C TRP A 74 13.39 -15.55 4.74
N LEU A 75 14.07 -16.19 3.78
CA LEU A 75 13.73 -17.52 3.26
C LEU A 75 14.10 -18.68 4.22
N LEU A 76 14.67 -18.33 5.38
CA LEU A 76 15.09 -19.24 6.45
C LEU A 76 14.46 -18.86 7.81
N GLN A 77 13.53 -17.90 7.84
CA GLN A 77 12.70 -17.63 9.01
C GLN A 77 11.70 -18.78 9.24
N PRO A 78 11.20 -18.97 10.47
CA PRO A 78 9.99 -19.77 10.68
C PRO A 78 8.83 -19.17 9.89
N GLU A 79 7.93 -20.02 9.38
CA GLU A 79 6.69 -19.58 8.74
C GLU A 79 5.87 -18.74 9.75
N PRO A 80 5.37 -17.55 9.36
CA PRO A 80 4.76 -16.63 10.32
C PRO A 80 3.51 -17.23 10.93
N GLN A 81 3.45 -17.31 12.27
CA GLN A 81 2.33 -17.87 13.03
C GLN A 81 1.05 -16.99 13.01
N SER A 82 1.01 -15.97 12.14
CA SER A 82 -0.23 -15.25 11.85
C SER A 82 -1.20 -16.21 11.18
N GLU A 83 -2.44 -16.26 11.67
CA GLU A 83 -3.52 -16.88 10.92
C GLU A 83 -3.61 -16.26 9.51
N ALA A 84 -3.99 -17.08 8.54
CA ALA A 84 -3.90 -16.72 7.12
C ALA A 84 -4.67 -15.43 6.85
N PHE A 85 -3.99 -14.46 6.24
CA PHE A 85 -4.50 -13.13 5.99
C PHE A 85 -5.66 -13.18 4.98
N ILE A 86 -6.91 -13.27 5.47
CA ILE A 86 -8.13 -13.46 4.65
C ILE A 86 -8.52 -12.16 3.92
N ILE A 87 -7.63 -11.71 3.03
CA ILE A 87 -7.92 -10.71 2.02
C ILE A 87 -7.95 -11.41 0.66
N PRO A 88 -9.00 -11.21 -0.16
CA PRO A 88 -9.01 -11.71 -1.53
C PRO A 88 -7.80 -11.19 -2.31
N ASP A 89 -6.94 -12.10 -2.78
CA ASP A 89 -5.81 -11.74 -3.64
C ASP A 89 -6.34 -11.37 -5.03
N ILE A 90 -6.10 -10.11 -5.39
CA ILE A 90 -6.53 -9.52 -6.65
C ILE A 90 -5.79 -10.20 -7.81
N ASP A 91 -4.51 -10.57 -7.65
CA ASP A 91 -3.74 -11.29 -8.67
C ASP A 91 -4.40 -12.65 -8.98
N CYS A 92 -4.69 -13.44 -7.93
CA CYS A 92 -5.36 -14.74 -8.10
C CYS A 92 -6.75 -14.65 -8.74
N ILE A 93 -7.45 -13.53 -8.60
CA ILE A 93 -8.76 -13.31 -9.20
C ILE A 93 -8.63 -12.91 -10.68
N ILE A 94 -7.80 -11.91 -11.01
CA ILE A 94 -7.66 -11.42 -12.40
C ILE A 94 -6.90 -12.38 -13.32
N TYR A 95 -6.06 -13.27 -12.76
CA TYR A 95 -5.39 -14.33 -13.52
C TYR A 95 -6.14 -15.67 -13.50
N SER A 96 -7.34 -15.72 -12.92
CA SER A 96 -8.17 -16.94 -12.93
C SER A 96 -8.82 -17.17 -14.30
N VAL A 97 -8.94 -18.45 -14.70
CA VAL A 97 -9.65 -18.86 -15.92
C VAL A 97 -11.10 -18.34 -15.90
N ALA A 98 -11.76 -18.41 -14.75
CA ALA A 98 -13.13 -17.91 -14.55
C ALA A 98 -13.29 -16.39 -14.77
N PHE A 99 -12.24 -15.57 -14.57
CA PHE A 99 -12.26 -14.14 -14.94
C PHE A 99 -12.04 -13.94 -16.45
N ILE A 100 -11.26 -14.79 -17.09
CA ILE A 100 -11.04 -14.74 -18.54
C ILE A 100 -12.34 -15.08 -19.28
N GLU A 101 -13.07 -16.09 -18.79
CA GLU A 101 -14.34 -16.61 -19.32
C GLU A 101 -15.59 -15.80 -18.90
N ALA A 102 -15.48 -14.91 -17.91
CA ALA A 102 -16.62 -14.11 -17.44
C ALA A 102 -17.13 -13.11 -18.51
N GLU A 103 -18.44 -13.14 -18.76
CA GLU A 103 -19.15 -12.19 -19.63
C GLU A 103 -19.05 -10.75 -19.10
N ASP A 104 -19.39 -10.54 -17.82
CA ASP A 104 -19.16 -9.29 -17.10
C ASP A 104 -18.00 -9.44 -16.10
N LYS A 105 -16.84 -8.92 -16.52
CA LYS A 105 -15.59 -8.92 -15.76
C LYS A 105 -15.61 -7.94 -14.58
N ALA A 106 -16.40 -6.87 -14.64
CA ALA A 106 -16.53 -5.92 -13.55
C ALA A 106 -17.39 -6.51 -12.42
N LEU A 107 -18.53 -7.10 -12.77
CA LEU A 107 -19.40 -7.80 -11.82
C LEU A 107 -18.70 -9.01 -11.20
N PHE A 108 -17.96 -9.80 -12.00
CA PHE A 108 -17.14 -10.91 -11.49
C PHE A 108 -16.13 -10.44 -10.42
N VAL A 109 -15.37 -9.38 -10.69
CA VAL A 109 -14.38 -8.85 -9.75
C VAL A 109 -15.06 -8.27 -8.51
N CYS A 110 -16.15 -7.50 -8.65
CA CYS A 110 -16.87 -6.96 -7.49
C CYS A 110 -17.40 -8.06 -6.57
N ASN A 111 -17.98 -9.13 -7.14
CA ASN A 111 -18.50 -10.27 -6.38
C ASN A 111 -17.41 -11.14 -5.74
N ARG A 112 -16.19 -11.16 -6.30
CA ARG A 112 -15.05 -11.97 -5.79
C ARG A 112 -14.12 -11.22 -4.85
N LEU A 113 -14.14 -9.89 -4.88
CA LEU A 113 -13.45 -9.05 -3.91
C LEU A 113 -14.31 -8.69 -2.69
N ALA A 114 -15.62 -8.88 -2.75
CA ALA A 114 -16.52 -8.56 -1.64
C ALA A 114 -16.11 -9.24 -0.31
N ILE A 115 -16.17 -8.48 0.79
CA ILE A 115 -15.82 -8.92 2.15
C ILE A 115 -16.98 -8.72 3.12
N THR A 116 -16.89 -9.34 4.30
CA THR A 116 -17.86 -9.21 5.40
C THR A 116 -17.36 -8.29 6.52
N GLU A 117 -18.21 -8.01 7.53
CA GLU A 117 -17.80 -7.20 8.69
C GLU A 117 -16.72 -7.90 9.52
N GLU A 118 -16.79 -9.22 9.69
CA GLU A 118 -15.79 -10.01 10.41
C GLU A 118 -14.43 -9.93 9.73
N VAL A 119 -14.41 -10.02 8.39
CA VAL A 119 -13.20 -9.87 7.57
C VAL A 119 -12.65 -8.44 7.68
N ARG A 120 -13.48 -7.40 7.52
CA ARG A 120 -13.08 -5.99 7.76
C ARG A 120 -12.45 -5.81 9.13
N ASN A 121 -13.08 -6.33 10.18
CA ASN A 121 -12.66 -6.13 11.55
C ASN A 121 -11.32 -6.85 11.81
N SER A 122 -11.16 -8.07 11.30
CA SER A 122 -9.87 -8.81 11.34
C SER A 122 -8.75 -8.06 10.61
N ILE A 123 -9.02 -7.52 9.41
CA ILE A 123 -8.06 -6.67 8.66
C ILE A 123 -7.70 -5.42 9.49
N THR A 124 -8.69 -4.74 10.05
CA THR A 124 -8.49 -3.50 10.80
C THR A 124 -7.60 -3.73 12.03
N GLN A 125 -7.81 -4.82 12.77
CA GLN A 125 -7.00 -5.19 13.94
C GLN A 125 -5.60 -5.67 13.56
N SER A 126 -5.49 -6.59 12.59
CA SER A 126 -4.19 -7.16 12.15
C SER A 126 -3.26 -6.16 11.45
N THR A 127 -3.76 -4.97 11.11
CA THR A 127 -3.03 -3.88 10.43
C THR A 127 -2.84 -2.61 11.30
N ILE A 128 -3.15 -2.66 12.60
CA ILE A 128 -2.83 -1.56 13.55
C ILE A 128 -1.32 -1.26 13.52
N GLY A 129 -0.96 0.02 13.63
CA GLY A 129 0.43 0.49 13.49
C GLY A 129 0.81 0.87 12.06
N GLN A 130 -0.05 0.60 11.08
CA GLN A 130 0.00 1.12 9.71
C GLN A 130 1.37 0.96 9.03
N SER A 131 2.09 2.05 8.76
CA SER A 131 3.42 2.03 8.13
C SER A 131 4.48 1.23 8.93
N LYS A 132 4.27 1.06 10.24
CA LYS A 132 5.12 0.24 11.14
C LYS A 132 4.73 -1.26 11.12
N ASN A 133 3.66 -1.65 10.43
CA ASN A 133 3.13 -3.02 10.38
C ASN A 133 3.15 -3.59 8.93
N PRO A 134 3.86 -4.70 8.66
CA PRO A 134 3.97 -5.25 7.31
C PRO A 134 2.63 -5.75 6.73
N ASN A 135 1.69 -6.20 7.58
CA ASN A 135 0.37 -6.66 7.13
C ASN A 135 -0.41 -5.53 6.46
N TRP A 136 -0.22 -4.27 6.89
CA TRP A 136 -0.88 -3.10 6.31
C TRP A 136 -0.40 -2.80 4.88
N LEU A 137 0.88 -3.06 4.59
CA LEU A 137 1.43 -2.95 3.23
C LEU A 137 0.86 -4.05 2.33
N VAL A 138 0.81 -5.30 2.82
CA VAL A 138 0.18 -6.43 2.12
C VAL A 138 -1.31 -6.15 1.87
N ALA A 139 -2.02 -5.60 2.86
CA ALA A 139 -3.43 -5.24 2.76
C ALA A 139 -3.70 -4.29 1.58
N ARG A 140 -2.88 -3.24 1.47
CA ARG A 140 -3.02 -2.16 0.49
C ARG A 140 -2.62 -2.57 -0.94
N LYS A 141 -1.97 -3.72 -1.16
CA LYS A 141 -1.55 -4.18 -2.49
C LYS A 141 -2.76 -4.21 -3.45
N TYR A 142 -2.65 -3.49 -4.57
CA TYR A 142 -3.68 -3.26 -5.60
C TYR A 142 -5.03 -2.67 -5.13
N ARG A 143 -5.09 -2.05 -3.95
CA ARG A 143 -6.33 -1.42 -3.45
C ARG A 143 -6.30 0.09 -3.59
N LEU A 144 -7.44 0.67 -3.97
CA LEU A 144 -7.59 2.11 -4.03
C LEU A 144 -7.65 2.64 -2.59
N THR A 145 -6.65 3.45 -2.23
CA THR A 145 -6.57 4.07 -0.90
C THR A 145 -6.98 5.53 -0.94
N ALA A 146 -7.55 6.02 0.18
CA ALA A 146 -8.18 7.35 0.27
C ALA A 146 -7.33 8.51 -0.30
N ILE A 147 -6.00 8.43 -0.15
CA ILE A 147 -5.05 9.44 -0.64
C ILE A 147 -5.09 9.64 -2.17
N HIS A 148 -5.28 8.58 -2.96
CA HIS A 148 -5.37 8.65 -4.42
C HIS A 148 -6.82 8.83 -4.92
N PHE A 149 -7.82 8.75 -4.04
CA PHE A 149 -9.23 8.77 -4.43
C PHE A 149 -9.62 10.09 -5.13
N GLY A 150 -8.98 11.21 -4.76
CA GLY A 150 -9.12 12.49 -5.46
C GLY A 150 -8.62 12.45 -6.92
N GLU A 151 -7.49 11.77 -7.17
CA GLU A 151 -6.92 11.61 -8.50
C GLU A 151 -7.82 10.71 -9.38
N VAL A 152 -8.28 9.59 -8.82
CA VAL A 152 -9.19 8.64 -9.50
C VAL A 152 -10.53 9.30 -9.85
N LEU A 153 -11.17 9.99 -8.91
CA LEU A 153 -12.41 10.72 -9.18
C LEU A 153 -12.22 11.82 -10.23
N ALA A 154 -11.06 12.47 -10.26
CA ALA A 154 -10.74 13.48 -11.27
C ALA A 154 -10.44 12.87 -12.65
N ALA A 155 -9.92 11.64 -12.72
CA ALA A 155 -9.74 10.89 -13.96
C ALA A 155 -11.08 10.44 -14.55
N CYS A 156 -11.95 9.81 -13.73
CA CYS A 156 -13.29 9.39 -14.14
C CYS A 156 -14.15 10.56 -14.63
N LYS A 157 -14.14 11.71 -13.92
CA LYS A 157 -14.88 12.92 -14.33
C LYS A 157 -14.40 13.54 -15.65
N ARG A 158 -13.21 13.19 -16.12
CA ARG A 158 -12.59 13.68 -17.38
C ARG A 158 -12.59 12.63 -18.49
N ASP A 159 -13.04 11.41 -18.17
CA ASP A 159 -12.84 10.17 -18.93
C ASP A 159 -11.42 10.03 -19.51
N ARG A 160 -10.40 10.29 -18.67
CA ARG A 160 -9.00 10.19 -19.06
C ARG A 160 -8.13 9.63 -17.95
N TYR A 161 -7.50 8.48 -18.22
CA TYR A 161 -6.69 7.70 -17.30
C TYR A 161 -5.22 7.72 -17.77
N PRO A 162 -4.42 8.73 -17.39
CA PRO A 162 -3.05 8.85 -17.86
C PRO A 162 -2.15 7.78 -17.22
N PRO A 163 -1.05 7.33 -17.90
CA PRO A 163 -0.13 6.35 -17.33
C PRO A 163 0.45 6.72 -15.96
N SER A 164 0.59 8.01 -15.65
CA SER A 164 1.02 8.49 -14.33
C SER A 164 0.06 8.15 -13.20
N LEU A 165 -1.26 8.10 -13.45
CA LEU A 165 -2.25 7.68 -12.45
C LEU A 165 -2.01 6.23 -12.04
N PHE A 166 -1.74 5.35 -13.01
CA PHE A 166 -1.47 3.94 -12.72
C PHE A 166 -0.15 3.76 -11.97
N LYS A 167 0.90 4.53 -12.30
CA LYS A 167 2.15 4.52 -11.53
C LYS A 167 1.98 4.98 -10.08
N ASN A 168 1.19 6.04 -9.85
CA ASN A 168 0.82 6.48 -8.50
C ASN A 168 0.10 5.36 -7.73
N LEU A 169 -0.89 4.71 -8.36
CA LEU A 169 -1.72 3.67 -7.73
C LEU A 169 -0.97 2.35 -7.48
N LEU A 170 0.02 2.01 -8.30
CA LEU A 170 0.86 0.81 -8.14
C LEU A 170 1.96 1.01 -7.08
N GLY A 171 2.28 2.26 -6.72
CA GLY A 171 3.37 2.58 -5.79
C GLY A 171 4.75 2.60 -6.45
N ASP A 172 4.84 2.80 -7.77
CA ASP A 172 6.09 2.82 -8.56
C ASP A 172 7.05 3.99 -8.20
N TYR A 173 6.72 4.80 -7.19
CA TYR A 173 7.47 5.98 -6.78
C TYR A 173 8.00 5.81 -5.35
N ASP A 174 9.31 5.72 -5.20
CA ASP A 174 9.97 5.83 -3.89
C ASP A 174 9.76 7.25 -3.32
N VAL A 175 9.00 7.33 -2.22
CA VAL A 175 8.74 8.57 -1.48
C VAL A 175 9.62 8.71 -0.22
N THR A 176 10.50 7.75 0.08
CA THR A 176 11.33 7.77 1.30
C THR A 176 12.28 8.97 1.33
N GLY A 177 12.80 9.40 0.18
CA GLY A 177 13.62 10.61 0.06
C GLY A 177 12.85 11.94 0.16
N VAL A 178 11.52 11.93 0.23
CA VAL A 178 10.70 13.16 0.22
C VAL A 178 10.64 13.77 1.62
N GLN A 179 11.34 14.89 1.81
CA GLN A 179 11.41 15.61 3.09
C GLN A 179 10.04 15.88 3.73
N ALA A 180 9.01 16.19 2.92
CA ALA A 180 7.66 16.44 3.42
C ALA A 180 6.95 15.19 3.97
N VAL A 181 7.28 13.99 3.44
CA VAL A 181 6.75 12.71 3.92
C VAL A 181 7.44 12.31 5.21
N GLN A 182 8.77 12.40 5.25
CA GLN A 182 9.56 12.15 6.47
C GLN A 182 9.16 13.10 7.61
N TRP A 183 8.96 14.39 7.31
CA TRP A 183 8.47 15.36 8.29
C TRP A 183 7.07 14.99 8.81
N GLY A 184 6.16 14.53 7.95
CA GLY A 184 4.85 14.02 8.36
C GLY A 184 4.99 12.88 9.38
N LEU A 185 5.67 11.80 9.00
CA LEU A 185 5.90 10.61 9.82
C LEU A 185 6.57 10.90 11.17
N GLN A 186 7.37 11.97 11.27
CA GLN A 186 8.07 12.38 12.49
C GLN A 186 7.23 13.26 13.44
N HIS A 187 6.17 13.91 12.95
CA HIS A 187 5.39 14.90 13.71
C HIS A 187 3.90 14.54 13.85
N GLU A 188 3.45 13.45 13.22
CA GLU A 188 2.08 12.91 13.31
C GLU A 188 1.68 12.62 14.76
N GLU A 189 2.55 11.91 15.49
CA GLU A 189 2.38 11.54 16.92
C GLU A 189 2.23 12.78 17.81
N LEU A 190 3.08 13.80 17.60
CA LEU A 190 2.99 15.10 18.29
C LEU A 190 1.69 15.87 17.98
N GLY A 191 1.11 15.66 16.79
CA GLY A 191 -0.19 16.23 16.41
C GLY A 191 -1.37 15.54 17.11
N LEU A 192 -1.27 14.21 17.32
CA LEU A 192 -2.24 13.44 18.09
C LEU A 192 -2.18 13.80 19.59
N ASP A 193 -0.98 13.96 20.15
CA ASP A 193 -0.78 14.44 21.52
C ASP A 193 -1.37 15.85 21.71
N ALA A 194 -1.07 16.77 20.80
CA ALA A 194 -1.57 18.14 20.85
C ALA A 194 -3.11 18.19 20.76
N PHE A 195 -3.73 17.36 19.93
CA PHE A 195 -5.19 17.20 19.88
C PHE A 195 -5.75 16.66 21.20
N THR A 196 -5.14 15.59 21.73
CA THR A 196 -5.57 14.92 22.97
C THR A 196 -5.52 15.88 24.16
N LEU A 197 -4.44 16.67 24.27
CA LEU A 197 -4.27 17.70 25.29
C LEU A 197 -5.26 18.87 25.14
N ALA A 198 -5.50 19.35 23.93
CA ALA A 198 -6.37 20.51 23.67
C ALA A 198 -7.86 20.20 23.80
N MET A 199 -8.28 18.98 23.43
CA MET A 199 -9.70 18.58 23.39
C MET A 199 -10.12 17.73 24.60
N GLY A 200 -9.17 17.15 25.35
CA GLY A 200 -9.45 16.19 26.42
C GLY A 200 -10.01 14.85 25.93
N LEU A 201 -9.99 14.60 24.62
CA LEU A 201 -10.51 13.39 23.98
C LEU A 201 -9.36 12.43 23.66
N GLN A 202 -9.49 11.18 24.09
CA GLN A 202 -8.51 10.13 23.77
C GLN A 202 -8.60 9.73 22.29
N VAL A 203 -7.44 9.57 21.65
CA VAL A 203 -7.32 8.98 20.31
C VAL A 203 -6.99 7.50 20.43
N VAL A 204 -7.75 6.64 19.74
CA VAL A 204 -7.48 5.20 19.65
C VAL A 204 -6.76 4.88 18.33
N PRO A 205 -5.58 4.23 18.37
CA PRO A 205 -4.86 3.79 17.16
C PRO A 205 -5.68 2.80 16.31
N THR A 206 -5.50 2.85 14.99
CA THR A 206 -6.27 2.03 14.04
C THR A 206 -5.41 1.52 12.87
N GLY A 207 -5.84 0.41 12.27
CA GLY A 207 -5.32 -0.11 11.00
C GLY A 207 -6.14 0.34 9.78
N LEU A 208 -6.12 -0.49 8.73
CA LEU A 208 -6.85 -0.30 7.48
C LEU A 208 -8.31 -0.73 7.60
N TRP A 209 -9.22 0.22 7.42
CA TRP A 209 -10.65 -0.01 7.23
C TRP A 209 -10.96 -0.28 5.76
N MET A 210 -11.81 -1.26 5.49
CA MET A 210 -12.17 -1.71 4.13
C MET A 210 -13.68 -1.56 3.89
N ASP A 211 -14.07 -0.92 2.78
CA ASP A 211 -15.46 -0.96 2.28
C ASP A 211 -15.77 -2.39 1.80
N MET A 212 -17.05 -2.79 1.85
CA MET A 212 -17.49 -4.15 1.56
C MET A 212 -17.19 -4.63 0.15
N CYS A 213 -16.95 -3.74 -0.83
CA CYS A 213 -16.50 -4.17 -2.16
C CYS A 213 -15.04 -4.67 -2.19
N GLY A 214 -14.28 -4.52 -1.10
CA GLY A 214 -12.98 -5.15 -0.88
C GLY A 214 -11.81 -4.69 -1.77
N PHE A 215 -12.02 -3.77 -2.71
CA PHE A 215 -10.95 -3.04 -3.43
C PHE A 215 -10.76 -1.59 -2.95
N LEU A 216 -11.62 -1.12 -2.05
CA LEU A 216 -11.63 0.24 -1.50
C LEU A 216 -11.28 0.21 0.01
N GLY A 217 -10.21 0.88 0.42
CA GLY A 217 -9.82 0.95 1.83
C GLY A 217 -9.18 2.27 2.27
N ALA A 218 -9.23 2.57 3.56
CA ALA A 218 -8.68 3.78 4.13
C ALA A 218 -8.07 3.55 5.52
N SER A 219 -7.04 4.31 5.86
CA SER A 219 -6.47 4.35 7.20
C SER A 219 -6.53 5.80 7.66
N PRO A 220 -7.39 6.14 8.65
CA PRO A 220 -7.29 7.39 9.38
C PRO A 220 -6.14 7.32 10.38
N ASP A 221 -5.64 8.47 10.80
CA ASP A 221 -4.51 8.55 11.72
C ASP A 221 -4.94 8.17 13.17
N GLY A 222 -6.24 8.22 13.48
CA GLY A 222 -6.84 7.65 14.68
C GLY A 222 -8.38 7.69 14.72
N LEU A 223 -8.97 7.04 15.73
CA LEU A 223 -10.40 7.10 16.05
C LEU A 223 -10.63 7.96 17.31
N VAL A 224 -11.76 8.67 17.39
CA VAL A 224 -12.09 9.55 18.52
C VAL A 224 -13.55 9.36 18.92
N GLY A 225 -13.78 8.75 20.09
CA GLY A 225 -15.11 8.33 20.52
C GLY A 225 -15.76 7.35 19.52
N ASP A 226 -17.09 7.29 19.53
CA ASP A 226 -17.83 6.26 18.80
C ASP A 226 -17.98 6.53 17.29
N ASN A 227 -17.88 7.81 16.87
CA ASN A 227 -18.35 8.26 15.55
C ASN A 227 -17.46 9.30 14.86
N ALA A 228 -16.26 9.59 15.40
CA ALA A 228 -15.30 10.52 14.81
C ALA A 228 -13.94 9.85 14.54
N ILE A 229 -13.20 10.46 13.61
CA ILE A 229 -11.88 10.07 13.17
C ILE A 229 -10.98 11.31 13.18
N ILE A 230 -9.68 11.11 13.34
CA ILE A 230 -8.68 12.18 13.21
C ILE A 230 -7.77 11.91 12.01
N GLU A 231 -7.46 12.99 11.30
CA GLU A 231 -6.54 13.06 10.17
C GLU A 231 -5.57 14.22 10.45
N VAL A 232 -4.36 13.93 10.88
CA VAL A 232 -3.29 14.89 11.21
C VAL A 232 -2.51 15.20 9.95
N LYS A 233 -2.17 16.47 9.71
CA LYS A 233 -1.27 16.85 8.61
C LYS A 233 -0.26 17.87 9.07
N CYS A 234 1.03 17.53 8.96
CA CYS A 234 2.16 18.36 9.38
C CYS A 234 2.86 18.94 8.13
N PRO A 235 2.50 20.15 7.67
CA PRO A 235 3.05 20.72 6.43
C PRO A 235 4.49 21.21 6.61
N PHE A 236 5.46 20.47 6.05
CA PHE A 236 6.88 20.87 5.98
C PHE A 236 7.11 22.26 5.37
N LYS A 237 6.21 22.74 4.52
CA LYS A 237 6.18 24.11 3.96
C LYS A 237 6.15 25.19 5.05
N TYR A 238 5.45 24.96 6.15
CA TYR A 238 5.22 25.93 7.23
C TYR A 238 5.99 25.63 8.52
N ARG A 239 6.91 24.66 8.51
CA ARG A 239 7.66 24.17 9.68
C ARG A 239 8.43 25.23 10.50
N ASN A 240 8.74 26.39 9.90
CA ASN A 240 9.52 27.47 10.52
C ASN A 240 8.64 28.68 10.92
N MET A 241 7.31 28.55 10.93
CA MET A 241 6.38 29.66 11.16
C MET A 241 5.14 29.21 11.94
N SER A 242 4.39 30.16 12.50
CA SER A 242 3.07 29.88 13.09
C SER A 242 2.12 29.38 12.00
N LEU A 243 1.56 28.19 12.17
CA LEU A 243 0.56 27.65 11.24
C LEU A 243 -0.67 28.57 11.14
N SER A 244 -1.08 29.26 12.21
CA SER A 244 -2.19 30.21 12.13
C SER A 244 -1.86 31.43 11.28
N SER A 245 -0.61 31.88 11.21
CA SER A 245 -0.21 32.99 10.32
C SER A 245 -0.15 32.50 8.88
N ALA A 246 0.50 31.36 8.65
CA ALA A 246 0.61 30.72 7.34
C ALA A 246 -0.76 30.48 6.68
N LEU A 247 -1.77 30.05 7.44
CA LEU A 247 -3.11 29.80 6.91
C LEU A 247 -3.89 31.08 6.57
N CYS A 248 -3.57 32.23 7.16
CA CYS A 248 -4.16 33.52 6.77
C CYS A 248 -3.52 34.07 5.49
N GLU A 249 -2.20 33.92 5.34
CA GLU A 249 -1.41 34.44 4.22
C GLU A 249 -1.50 33.55 2.96
N ASP A 250 -1.64 32.23 3.12
CA ASP A 250 -1.46 31.26 2.03
C ASP A 250 -2.70 30.36 1.83
N HIS A 251 -3.57 30.78 0.89
CA HIS A 251 -4.79 30.06 0.56
C HIS A 251 -4.58 28.87 -0.39
N THR A 252 -3.32 28.50 -0.69
CA THR A 252 -3.01 27.35 -1.58
C THR A 252 -3.06 26.00 -0.88
N TYR A 253 -3.07 25.96 0.46
CA TYR A 253 -3.07 24.73 1.24
C TYR A 253 -4.45 24.04 1.31
N ILE A 254 -4.54 22.87 1.96
CA ILE A 254 -5.76 22.05 2.12
C ILE A 254 -6.88 22.83 2.82
N ILE A 255 -6.50 23.59 3.84
CA ILE A 255 -7.32 24.56 4.56
C ILE A 255 -6.65 25.92 4.50
N TYR A 256 -7.41 26.98 4.77
CA TYR A 256 -6.92 28.35 4.92
C TYR A 256 -7.84 29.13 5.86
N LYS A 257 -7.45 30.35 6.23
CA LYS A 257 -8.27 31.28 7.00
C LYS A 257 -8.71 32.45 6.13
N ASP A 258 -9.97 32.81 6.22
CA ASP A 258 -10.52 33.99 5.55
C ASP A 258 -10.36 35.27 6.38
N GLU A 259 -10.89 36.38 5.86
CA GLU A 259 -10.83 37.72 6.49
C GLU A 259 -11.55 37.78 7.84
N ASN A 260 -12.48 36.86 8.12
CA ASN A 260 -13.16 36.71 9.41
C ASN A 260 -12.38 35.79 10.37
N ASN A 261 -11.21 35.29 9.95
CA ASN A 261 -10.41 34.29 10.66
C ASN A 261 -11.12 32.93 10.83
N GLU A 262 -12.16 32.65 10.02
CA GLU A 262 -12.81 31.33 9.94
C GLU A 262 -12.00 30.36 9.07
N THR A 263 -12.01 29.07 9.44
CA THR A 263 -11.24 28.03 8.73
C THR A 263 -12.03 27.47 7.55
N GLN A 264 -11.58 27.79 6.33
CA GLN A 264 -12.17 27.33 5.07
C GLN A 264 -11.40 26.14 4.48
N ILE A 265 -12.08 25.34 3.66
CA ILE A 265 -11.48 24.20 2.93
C ILE A 265 -11.25 24.59 1.46
N ASN A 266 -10.01 24.43 0.99
CA ASN A 266 -9.66 24.69 -0.40
C ASN A 266 -10.21 23.59 -1.32
N LYS A 267 -11.27 23.92 -2.06
CA LYS A 267 -11.96 23.02 -3.00
C LYS A 267 -11.14 22.66 -4.24
N ASN A 268 -10.08 23.41 -4.52
CA ASN A 268 -9.23 23.27 -5.70
C ASN A 268 -7.92 22.51 -5.42
N HIS A 269 -7.64 22.20 -4.15
CA HIS A 269 -6.47 21.43 -3.74
C HIS A 269 -6.55 19.97 -4.23
N ILE A 270 -5.41 19.39 -4.64
CA ILE A 270 -5.35 18.05 -5.26
C ILE A 270 -5.78 16.93 -4.30
N TYR A 271 -5.35 17.00 -3.03
CA TYR A 271 -5.92 16.20 -1.95
C TYR A 271 -7.23 16.84 -1.49
N ASN A 272 -8.33 16.10 -1.65
CA ASN A 272 -9.67 16.52 -1.27
C ASN A 272 -10.05 15.93 0.12
N PRO A 273 -9.96 16.70 1.21
CA PRO A 273 -10.19 16.17 2.56
C PRO A 273 -11.63 15.72 2.78
N ARG A 274 -12.61 16.35 2.10
CA ARG A 274 -14.02 15.95 2.19
C ARG A 274 -14.25 14.58 1.57
N ALA A 275 -13.58 14.29 0.44
CA ALA A 275 -13.64 12.96 -0.18
C ALA A 275 -12.96 11.90 0.70
N ALA A 276 -11.76 12.19 1.22
CA ALA A 276 -11.02 11.28 2.10
C ALA A 276 -11.81 10.94 3.38
N VAL A 277 -12.31 11.95 4.11
CA VAL A 277 -13.07 11.76 5.36
C VAL A 277 -14.42 11.09 5.13
N HIS A 278 -15.15 11.46 4.06
CA HIS A 278 -16.40 10.78 3.70
C HIS A 278 -16.16 9.29 3.41
N TYR A 279 -15.09 8.98 2.70
CA TYR A 279 -14.71 7.63 2.31
C TYR A 279 -14.18 6.79 3.49
N GLN A 280 -13.37 7.37 4.38
CA GLN A 280 -12.99 6.76 5.66
C GLN A 280 -14.23 6.41 6.49
N LYS A 281 -15.16 7.36 6.68
CA LYS A 281 -16.42 7.10 7.38
C LYS A 281 -17.30 6.06 6.65
N ARG A 282 -17.30 6.02 5.32
CA ARG A 282 -18.01 4.98 4.56
C ARG A 282 -17.40 3.59 4.77
N ALA A 283 -16.08 3.46 4.79
CA ALA A 283 -15.39 2.20 5.06
C ALA A 283 -15.66 1.66 6.48
N MET A 284 -16.03 2.53 7.43
CA MET A 284 -16.47 2.16 8.77
C MET A 284 -17.96 1.83 8.84
N LEU A 285 -18.82 2.73 8.33
CA LEU A 285 -20.27 2.75 8.58
C LEU A 285 -21.11 1.90 7.61
N SER A 286 -20.50 1.23 6.64
CA SER A 286 -21.19 0.47 5.56
C SER A 286 -21.84 -0.85 6.00
N GLY A 287 -22.15 -1.01 7.28
CA GLY A 287 -23.15 -1.97 7.78
C GLY A 287 -24.60 -1.46 7.74
N ASN A 288 -24.81 -0.13 7.66
CA ASN A 288 -26.13 0.50 7.69
C ASN A 288 -26.40 1.36 6.45
N LEU A 289 -26.50 0.71 5.28
CA LEU A 289 -27.11 1.30 4.07
C LEU A 289 -28.27 0.42 3.56
N ASP A 290 -29.24 0.19 4.44
CA ASP A 290 -30.56 -0.30 4.03
C ASP A 290 -31.28 0.74 3.14
N THR A 291 -32.16 0.24 2.26
CA THR A 291 -32.67 0.97 1.11
C THR A 291 -33.70 2.05 1.47
N ARG A 292 -33.32 3.32 1.40
CA ARG A 292 -34.25 4.46 1.41
C ARG A 292 -33.86 5.54 0.41
N GLY A 293 -34.82 5.93 -0.45
CA GLY A 293 -34.74 7.19 -1.20
C GLY A 293 -34.55 7.12 -2.72
N SER A 294 -35.28 6.25 -3.43
CA SER A 294 -35.70 6.63 -4.79
C SER A 294 -36.68 7.81 -4.63
N GLY A 295 -36.21 9.04 -4.83
CA GLY A 295 -36.87 10.26 -4.38
C GLY A 295 -36.72 11.41 -5.37
N ASN A 296 -37.81 11.67 -6.11
CA ASN A 296 -37.88 12.59 -7.24
C ASN A 296 -37.94 14.07 -6.80
N ASN A 297 -37.11 14.95 -7.38
CA ASN A 297 -37.33 16.38 -7.74
C ASN A 297 -35.95 17.08 -7.92
N ARG A 298 -35.66 17.84 -8.98
CA ARG A 298 -36.33 18.99 -9.63
C ARG A 298 -36.18 20.32 -8.87
N ASN A 299 -35.53 21.26 -9.54
CA ASN A 299 -35.64 22.73 -9.50
C ASN A 299 -35.92 23.40 -8.15
N ILE A 300 -34.96 24.20 -7.64
CA ILE A 300 -34.77 25.62 -8.00
C ILE A 300 -33.30 26.00 -7.73
#